data_AF-A0A857JQP9-F1
#
_entry.id   AF-A0A857JQP9-F1
#
_cell.length_a   1.000
_cell.length_b   1.000
_cell.length_c   1.000
_cell.angle_alpha   90.00
_cell.angle_beta   90.00
_cell.angle_gamma   90.00
#
_symmetry.space_group_name_H-M   'P 1'
#
loop_
_entity.id
_entity.type
_entity.pdbx_description
1 polymer ?
#
loop_
_entity_poly.entity_id
_entity_poly.type
_entity_poly.pdbx_seq_one_letter_code
_entity_poly.pdbx_strand_id
1 'polypeptide(L)'
;MFTKQRYARLKWACRRGMLELDVIFMPFVEEGFNDLSEADKLTFESLLTCDDPDLYAWFMGHQPCHNAQYKRIIDHILSRVKV
;
A
#
# COMPACT_ATOMS: atom_id res chain seq x y z
N MET A 1 9.04 -15.17 -7.02
CA MET A 1 10.14 -14.75 -6.10
C MET A 1 10.29 -13.23 -6.12
N PHE A 2 10.02 -12.57 -4.99
CA PHE A 2 10.30 -11.14 -4.82
C PHE A 2 11.81 -10.93 -4.60
N THR A 3 12.44 -10.09 -5.42
CA THR A 3 13.88 -9.79 -5.30
C THR A 3 14.11 -8.62 -4.33
N LYS A 4 15.28 -8.58 -3.67
CA LYS A 4 15.67 -7.46 -2.79
C LYS A 4 15.58 -6.10 -3.48
N GLN A 5 15.86 -6.03 -4.78
CA GLN A 5 15.75 -4.80 -5.57
C GLN A 5 14.29 -4.32 -5.72
N ARG A 6 13.33 -5.22 -5.93
CA ARG A 6 11.90 -4.85 -5.98
C ARG A 6 11.42 -4.34 -4.63
N TYR A 7 11.80 -5.03 -3.54
CA TYR A 7 11.48 -4.59 -2.18
C TYR A 7 12.04 -3.19 -1.88
N ALA A 8 13.28 -2.91 -2.27
CA ALA A 8 13.87 -1.59 -2.08
C ALA A 8 13.13 -0.49 -2.86
N ARG A 9 12.69 -0.77 -4.10
CA ARG A 9 11.86 0.15 -4.89
C ARG A 9 10.50 0.39 -4.24
N LEU A 10 9.86 -0.68 -3.74
CA LEU A 10 8.60 -0.62 -3.01
C LEU A 10 8.71 0.24 -1.76
N LYS A 11 9.73 -0.01 -0.91
CA LYS A 11 10.00 0.79 0.28
C LYS A 11 10.27 2.26 -0.07
N TRP A 12 10.92 2.53 -1.20
CA TRP A 12 11.11 3.89 -1.68
C TRP A 12 9.81 4.53 -2.21
N ALA A 13 8.97 3.78 -2.93
CA ALA A 13 7.67 4.24 -3.43
C ALA A 13 6.63 4.48 -2.31
N CYS A 14 6.85 3.88 -1.14
CA CYS A 14 6.09 4.17 0.07
C CYS A 14 6.47 5.53 0.69
N ARG A 15 7.65 6.08 0.37
CA ARG A 15 8.08 7.40 0.84
C ARG A 15 7.41 8.48 0.00
N ARG A 16 6.33 9.04 0.53
CA ARG A 16 5.46 9.98 -0.18
C ARG A 16 5.54 11.37 0.41
N GLY A 17 5.06 12.37 -0.34
CA GLY A 17 5.04 13.76 0.13
C GLY A 17 4.04 14.01 1.26
N MET A 18 3.09 13.10 1.50
CA MET A 18 2.08 13.18 2.56
C MET A 18 2.47 12.31 3.75
N LEU A 19 2.56 12.93 4.93
CA LEU A 19 2.89 12.27 6.19
C LEU A 19 1.91 11.15 6.56
N GLU A 20 0.61 11.34 6.30
CA GLU A 20 -0.40 10.34 6.62
C GLU A 20 -0.19 9.04 5.84
N LEU A 21 0.17 9.13 4.55
CA LEU A 21 0.48 7.96 3.73
C LEU A 21 1.77 7.29 4.21
N ASP A 22 2.79 8.07 4.55
CA ASP A 22 4.07 7.56 5.08
C ASP A 22 3.85 6.74 6.36
N VAL A 23 3.02 7.25 7.27
CA VAL A 23 2.67 6.60 8.55
C VAL A 23 1.91 5.29 8.33
N ILE A 24 1.13 5.17 7.26
CA ILE A 24 0.40 3.93 6.92
C ILE A 24 1.33 2.93 6.22
N PHE A 25 2.04 3.38 5.18
CA PHE A 25 2.81 2.50 4.32
C PHE A 25 4.12 2.00 4.93
N MET A 26 4.82 2.79 5.74
CA MET A 26 6.08 2.35 6.37
C MET A 26 5.90 1.12 7.27
N PRO A 27 5.05 1.13 8.32
CA PRO A 27 4.87 -0.05 9.16
C PRO A 27 4.29 -1.22 8.36
N PHE A 28 3.42 -0.93 7.38
CA PHE A 28 2.90 -1.97 6.51
C PHE A 28 3.99 -2.63 5.64
N VAL A 29 4.91 -1.87 5.04
CA VAL A 29 5.94 -2.46 4.18
C VAL A 29 6.98 -3.25 4.99
N GLU A 30 7.20 -2.88 6.25
CA GLU A 30 8.18 -3.52 7.11
C GLU A 30 7.64 -4.80 7.76
N GLU A 31 6.38 -4.80 8.21
CA GLU A 31 5.77 -5.94 8.91
C GLU A 31 4.72 -6.68 8.06
N GLY A 32 3.84 -5.95 7.38
CA GLY A 32 2.74 -6.51 6.60
C GLY A 32 3.16 -7.11 5.26
N PHE A 33 4.13 -6.50 4.57
CA PHE A 33 4.53 -6.94 3.24
C PHE A 33 5.10 -8.38 3.21
N ASN A 34 5.78 -8.81 4.28
CA ASN A 34 6.31 -10.17 4.34
C ASN A 34 5.19 -11.23 4.38
N ASP A 35 4.07 -10.90 5.03
CA ASP A 35 2.89 -11.76 5.21
C ASP A 35 2.02 -11.86 3.94
N LEU A 36 2.18 -10.91 3.00
CA LEU A 36 1.42 -10.90 1.76
C LEU A 36 1.78 -12.06 0.82
N SER A 37 0.75 -12.60 0.16
CA SER A 37 0.91 -13.55 -0.94
C SER A 37 1.52 -12.88 -2.18
N GLU A 38 2.10 -13.64 -3.11
CA GLU A 38 2.68 -13.06 -4.34
C GLU A 38 1.67 -12.25 -5.16
N ALA A 39 0.40 -12.69 -5.22
CA ALA A 39 -0.66 -11.95 -5.88
C ALA A 39 -0.91 -10.59 -5.22
N ASP A 40 -1.04 -10.55 -3.90
CA ASP A 40 -1.28 -9.32 -3.15
C ASP A 40 -0.08 -8.36 -3.23
N LYS A 41 1.15 -8.90 -3.24
CA LYS A 41 2.37 -8.10 -3.46
C LYS A 41 2.37 -7.42 -4.83
N LEU A 42 1.88 -8.09 -5.88
CA LEU A 42 1.74 -7.51 -7.22
C LEU A 42 0.63 -6.45 -7.27
N THR A 43 -0.49 -6.72 -6.60
CA THR A 43 -1.58 -5.74 -6.46
C THR A 43 -1.11 -4.49 -5.71
N PHE A 44 -0.32 -4.66 -4.64
CA PHE A 44 0.25 -3.57 -3.87
C PHE A 44 1.28 -2.77 -4.68
N GLU A 45 2.15 -3.42 -5.45
CA GLU A 45 3.08 -2.73 -6.35
C GLU A 45 2.32 -1.90 -7.39
N SER A 46 1.23 -2.44 -7.95
CA SER A 46 0.35 -1.72 -8.88
C SER A 46 -0.37 -0.56 -8.20
N LEU A 47 -0.83 -0.73 -6.96
CA LEU A 47 -1.46 0.32 -6.16
C LEU A 47 -0.52 1.51 -5.96
N LEU A 48 0.77 1.26 -5.68
CA LEU A 48 1.76 2.32 -5.50
C LEU A 48 2.09 3.09 -6.78
N THR A 49 1.65 2.63 -7.95
CA THR A 49 1.75 3.41 -9.20
C THR A 49 0.66 4.48 -9.32
N CYS A 50 -0.36 4.46 -8.46
CA CYS A 50 -1.39 5.48 -8.40
C CYS A 50 -0.88 6.76 -7.70
N ASP A 51 -1.53 7.87 -8.05
CA ASP A 51 -1.26 9.20 -7.49
C ASP A 51 -1.55 9.28 -5.98
N ASP A 52 -0.76 10.08 -5.27
CA ASP A 52 -0.94 10.37 -3.84
C ASP A 52 -2.35 10.83 -3.44
N PRO A 53 -2.98 11.80 -4.12
CA PRO A 53 -4.33 12.25 -3.76
C PRO A 53 -5.39 11.15 -3.86
N ASP A 54 -5.31 10.27 -4.87
CA ASP A 54 -6.25 9.16 -5.02
C ASP A 54 -6.09 8.13 -3.90
N LEU A 55 -4.84 7.77 -3.61
CA LEU A 55 -4.54 6.86 -2.52
C LEU A 55 -5.02 7.42 -1.20
N TYR A 56 -4.69 8.68 -0.91
CA TYR A 56 -5.17 9.37 0.28
C TYR A 56 -6.70 9.34 0.38
N ALA A 57 -7.40 9.63 -0.71
CA ALA A 57 -8.86 9.58 -0.74
C ALA A 57 -9.41 8.16 -0.48
N TRP A 58 -8.76 7.11 -0.96
CA TRP A 58 -9.18 5.73 -0.68
C TRP A 58 -8.88 5.30 0.75
N PHE A 59 -7.71 5.64 1.29
CA PHE A 59 -7.33 5.31 2.67
C PHE A 59 -8.18 6.05 3.70
N MET A 60 -8.51 7.31 3.45
CA MET A 60 -9.41 8.11 4.31
C MET A 60 -10.90 7.77 4.10
N GLY A 61 -11.23 6.89 3.14
CA GLY A 61 -12.62 6.56 2.80
C GLY A 61 -13.40 7.70 2.14
N HIS A 62 -12.71 8.75 1.67
CA HIS A 62 -13.31 9.86 0.91
C HIS A 62 -13.75 9.43 -0.49
N GLN A 63 -13.07 8.46 -1.11
CA GLN A 63 -13.49 7.89 -2.40
C GLN A 63 -13.57 6.36 -2.38
N PRO A 64 -14.59 5.79 -3.04
CA PRO A 64 -14.66 4.35 -3.27
C PRO A 64 -13.67 3.94 -4.36
N CYS A 65 -12.79 2.99 -4.04
CA CYS A 65 -11.95 2.35 -5.05
C CYS A 65 -12.81 1.38 -5.88
N HIS A 66 -12.95 1.63 -7.19
CA HIS A 66 -13.74 0.80 -8.10
C HIS A 66 -13.10 -0.57 -8.39
N ASN A 67 -11.79 -0.72 -8.18
CA ASN A 67 -11.09 -1.97 -8.39
C ASN A 67 -11.18 -2.85 -7.13
N ALA A 68 -11.85 -3.99 -7.23
CA ALA A 68 -12.02 -4.92 -6.12
C ALA A 68 -10.68 -5.42 -5.53
N GLN A 69 -9.64 -5.55 -6.36
CA GLN A 69 -8.31 -5.98 -5.89
C GLN A 69 -7.65 -4.89 -5.04
N TYR A 70 -7.73 -3.64 -5.48
CA TYR A 70 -7.19 -2.49 -4.73
C TYR A 70 -7.97 -2.26 -3.44
N LYS A 71 -9.29 -2.34 -3.49
CA LYS A 71 -10.12 -2.25 -2.29
C LYS A 71 -9.71 -3.30 -1.24
N ARG A 72 -9.47 -4.55 -1.68
CA ARG A 72 -9.06 -5.63 -0.79
C ARG A 72 -7.69 -5.36 -0.13
N ILE A 73 -6.69 -4.90 -0.88
CA ILE A 73 -5.37 -4.61 -0.30
C ILE A 73 -5.42 -3.39 0.63
N ILE A 74 -6.18 -2.35 0.28
CA ILE A 74 -6.36 -1.14 1.10
C ILE A 74 -7.01 -1.51 2.43
N ASP A 75 -8.10 -2.29 2.40
CA ASP A 75 -8.78 -2.77 3.60
C ASP A 75 -7.86 -3.63 4.47
N HIS A 76 -7.03 -4.47 3.84
CA HIS A 76 -6.03 -5.28 4.53
C HIS A 76 -4.96 -4.42 5.22
N ILE A 77 -4.46 -3.38 4.54
CA ILE A 77 -3.50 -2.42 5.11
C ILE A 77 -4.13 -1.68 6.28
N LEU A 78 -5.33 -1.13 6.11
CA LEU A 78 -6.06 -0.39 7.15
C LEU A 78 -6.35 -1.27 8.39
N SER A 79 -6.67 -2.55 8.18
CA SER A 79 -6.90 -3.51 9.27
C SER A 79 -5.64 -3.78 10.09
N ARG A 80 -4.46 -3.79 9.45
CA ARG A 80 -3.15 -3.97 10.10
C ARG A 80 -2.64 -2.70 10.78
N VAL A 81 -2.84 -1.54 10.17
CA VAL A 81 -2.31 -0.24 10.63
C VAL A 81 -3.32 0.52 11.49
N LYS A 82 -4.10 -0.18 12.33
CA LYS A 82 -4.99 0.49 13.29
C LYS A 82 -4.16 1.42 14.20
N VAL A 83 -4.26 2.72 13.93
CA VAL A 83 -3.83 3.83 14.80
C VAL A 83 -4.89 4.06 15.87
#